data_AF-A0A6C0D552-F1
#
_entry.id   AF-A0A6C0D552-F1
#
_cell.length_a   1.000
_cell.length_b   1.000
_cell.length_c   1.000
_cell.angle_alpha   90.00
_cell.angle_beta   90.00
_cell.angle_gamma   90.00
#
_symmetry.space_group_name_H-M   'P 1'
#
loop_
_entity.id
_entity.type
_entity.pdbx_description
1 polymer ?
#
loop_
_entity_poly.entity_id
_entity_poly.type
_entity_poly.pdbx_seq_one_letter_code
_entity_poly.pdbx_strand_id
1 'polypeptide(L)'
;MGQDQVLNIIQFLHVLIDIFNCSYIFIFSSKYDIYFATWILLQTLHWLLLKNECIVSYIEKKIENPYYKLGSDPKRVPHNEVYFNEYTLTAKAIIILSTLLIIIYRAKTKTVQGIAGLAIVLWIYLTYFHNDIMKKIKKPNL
;
A
#
# COMPACT_ATOMS: atom_id res chain seq x y z
N MET A 1 -13.92 24.00 9.31
CA MET A 1 -13.63 22.64 9.80
C MET A 1 -12.25 22.68 10.46
N GLY A 2 -12.10 22.16 11.67
CA GLY A 2 -10.80 22.15 12.35
C GLY A 2 -9.80 21.23 11.65
N GLN A 3 -8.49 21.49 11.82
CA GLN A 3 -7.43 20.66 11.24
C GLN A 3 -7.58 19.18 11.66
N ASP A 4 -7.89 18.93 12.92
CA ASP A 4 -8.09 17.59 13.47
C ASP A 4 -9.28 16.86 12.81
N GLN A 5 -10.34 17.59 12.50
CA GLN A 5 -11.52 17.03 11.81
C GLN A 5 -11.16 16.59 10.38
N VAL A 6 -10.39 17.41 9.65
CA VAL A 6 -9.91 17.06 8.30
C VAL A 6 -9.03 15.82 8.36
N LEU A 7 -8.10 15.77 9.32
CA LEU A 7 -7.19 14.63 9.52
C LEU A 7 -7.98 13.34 9.78
N ASN A 8 -8.93 13.37 10.72
CA ASN A 8 -9.74 12.20 11.07
C ASN A 8 -10.56 11.67 9.87
N ILE A 9 -11.11 12.56 9.03
CA ILE A 9 -11.83 12.15 7.82
C ILE A 9 -10.89 11.42 6.85
N ILE A 10 -9.68 11.94 6.65
CA ILE A 10 -8.71 11.34 5.72
C ILE A 10 -8.23 9.99 6.25
N GLN A 11 -7.90 9.90 7.54
CA GLN A 11 -7.51 8.64 8.18
C GLN A 11 -8.62 7.59 8.08
N PHE A 12 -9.88 7.99 8.28
CA PHE A 12 -11.03 7.10 8.11
C PHE A 12 -11.17 6.60 6.67
N LEU A 13 -11.04 7.47 5.68
CA LEU A 13 -11.03 7.08 4.26
C LEU A 13 -9.89 6.11 3.94
N HIS A 14 -8.71 6.30 4.54
CA HIS A 14 -7.58 5.39 4.39
C HIS A 14 -7.92 3.99 4.91
N VAL A 15 -8.53 3.91 6.10
CA VAL A 15 -8.97 2.64 6.69
C VAL A 15 -10.03 1.97 5.83
N LEU A 16 -10.96 2.72 5.22
CA LEU A 16 -11.94 2.17 4.29
C LEU A 16 -11.28 1.55 3.04
N ILE A 17 -10.24 2.18 2.50
CA ILE A 17 -9.46 1.62 1.38
C ILE A 17 -8.80 0.30 1.80
N ASP A 18 -8.23 0.24 2.99
CA ASP A 18 -7.61 -0.97 3.51
C ASP A 18 -8.63 -2.09 3.76
N ILE A 19 -9.80 -1.78 4.31
CA ILE A 19 -10.92 -2.74 4.47
C ILE A 19 -11.39 -3.23 3.11
N PHE A 20 -11.55 -2.35 2.12
CA PHE A 20 -11.90 -2.74 0.76
C PHE A 20 -10.88 -3.71 0.17
N ASN A 21 -9.58 -3.39 0.29
CA ASN A 21 -8.51 -4.25 -0.20
C ASN A 21 -8.50 -5.63 0.46
N CYS A 22 -8.77 -5.70 1.77
CA CYS A 22 -8.79 -6.96 2.52
C CYS A 22 -10.06 -7.79 2.29
N SER A 23 -11.19 -7.14 2.03
CA SER A 23 -12.49 -7.79 1.86
C SER A 23 -12.79 -8.21 0.43
N TYR A 24 -12.01 -7.72 -0.55
CA TYR A 24 -12.26 -7.89 -1.99
C TYR A 24 -12.60 -9.34 -2.37
N ILE A 25 -11.77 -10.30 -1.96
CA ILE A 25 -11.89 -11.70 -2.40
C ILE A 25 -13.17 -12.38 -1.90
N PHE A 26 -13.73 -11.89 -0.79
CA PHE A 26 -14.93 -12.43 -0.16
C PHE A 26 -16.22 -11.86 -0.76
N ILE A 27 -16.14 -10.66 -1.35
CA ILE A 27 -17.32 -9.92 -1.84
C ILE A 27 -17.44 -10.01 -3.37
N PHE A 28 -16.32 -9.93 -4.09
CA PHE A 28 -16.33 -9.79 -5.55
C PHE A 28 -15.98 -11.09 -6.27
N SER A 29 -16.74 -11.37 -7.33
CA SER A 29 -16.49 -12.50 -8.20
C SER A 29 -15.29 -12.27 -9.14
N SER A 30 -14.78 -13.36 -9.72
CA SER A 30 -13.57 -13.34 -10.56
C SER A 30 -13.66 -12.46 -11.80
N LYS A 31 -14.87 -12.03 -12.21
CA LYS A 31 -15.05 -11.08 -13.32
C LYS A 31 -14.41 -9.71 -13.05
N TYR A 32 -14.16 -9.38 -11.78
CA TYR A 32 -13.54 -8.12 -11.38
C TYR A 32 -12.03 -8.22 -11.11
N ASP A 33 -11.43 -9.40 -11.26
CA ASP A 33 -10.04 -9.65 -10.84
C ASP A 33 -9.04 -8.75 -11.55
N ILE A 34 -9.31 -8.44 -12.82
CA ILE A 34 -8.45 -7.54 -13.60
C ILE A 34 -8.39 -6.14 -12.98
N TYR A 35 -9.52 -5.59 -12.54
CA TYR A 35 -9.58 -4.26 -11.95
C TYR A 35 -8.86 -4.22 -10.61
N PHE A 36 -9.03 -5.25 -9.79
CA PHE A 36 -8.36 -5.33 -8.51
C PHE A 36 -6.84 -5.55 -8.65
N ALA A 37 -6.42 -6.47 -9.52
CA ALA A 37 -5.00 -6.70 -9.76
C ALA A 37 -4.33 -5.44 -10.32
N THR A 38 -4.99 -4.73 -11.26
CA THR A 38 -4.51 -3.44 -11.77
C THR A 38 -4.47 -2.37 -10.68
N TRP A 39 -5.49 -2.30 -9.82
CA TRP A 39 -5.52 -1.38 -8.68
C TRP A 39 -4.32 -1.59 -7.74
N ILE A 40 -4.05 -2.84 -7.33
CA ILE A 40 -2.90 -3.14 -6.47
C ILE A 40 -1.57 -2.87 -7.18
N LEU A 41 -1.47 -3.16 -8.48
CA LEU A 41 -0.29 -2.82 -9.28
C LEU A 41 -0.05 -1.31 -9.31
N LEU A 42 -1.08 -0.52 -9.60
CA LEU A 42 -0.99 0.94 -9.62
C LEU A 42 -0.63 1.50 -8.25
N GLN A 43 -1.24 0.99 -7.19
CA GLN A 43 -0.89 1.33 -5.81
C GLN A 43 0.59 1.03 -5.54
N THR A 44 1.10 -0.12 -5.97
CA THR A 44 2.52 -0.48 -5.78
C THR A 44 3.45 0.46 -6.55
N LEU A 45 3.12 0.79 -7.80
CA LEU A 45 3.89 1.74 -8.61
C LEU A 45 3.87 3.15 -8.02
N HIS A 46 2.73 3.57 -7.45
CA HIS A 46 2.63 4.86 -6.80
C HIS A 46 3.55 4.96 -5.58
N TRP A 47 3.78 3.86 -4.84
CA TRP A 47 4.69 3.86 -3.69
C TRP A 47 6.13 4.09 -4.15
N LEU A 48 6.52 3.50 -5.28
CA LEU A 48 7.83 3.75 -5.88
C LEU A 48 8.02 5.23 -6.19
N LEU A 49 7.02 5.87 -6.81
CA LEU A 49 7.07 7.30 -7.15
C LEU A 49 7.07 8.21 -5.91
N LEU A 50 6.41 7.77 -4.83
CA LEU A 50 6.24 8.52 -3.59
C LEU A 50 7.22 8.11 -2.49
N LYS A 51 8.39 7.54 -2.87
CA LYS A 51 9.48 7.18 -1.93
C LYS A 51 9.02 6.24 -0.80
N ASN A 52 8.28 5.20 -1.17
CA ASN A 52 7.70 4.18 -0.29
C ASN A 52 6.62 4.71 0.67
N GLU A 53 5.85 5.72 0.24
CA GLU A 53 4.70 6.23 0.98
C GLU A 53 3.43 6.18 0.15
N CYS A 54 2.29 5.92 0.82
CA CYS A 54 0.98 6.12 0.22
C CYS A 54 0.67 7.61 0.08
N ILE A 55 0.05 8.05 -1.02
CA ILE A 55 -0.38 9.45 -1.21
C ILE A 55 -1.25 9.94 -0.05
N VAL A 56 -2.14 9.08 0.46
CA VAL A 56 -3.03 9.41 1.57
C VAL A 56 -2.20 9.60 2.85
N SER A 57 -1.23 8.73 3.10
CA SER A 57 -0.30 8.87 4.23
C SER A 57 0.56 10.12 4.13
N TYR A 58 1.02 10.49 2.93
CA TYR A 58 1.75 11.74 2.73
C TYR A 58 0.88 12.96 3.06
N ILE A 59 -0.38 12.96 2.62
CA ILE A 59 -1.34 14.04 2.92
C ILE A 59 -1.60 14.12 4.43
N GLU A 60 -1.82 12.99 5.11
CA GLU A 60 -1.96 12.93 6.58
C GLU A 60 -0.78 13.61 7.27
N LYS A 61 0.46 13.20 6.93
CA LYS A 61 1.68 13.76 7.52
C LYS A 61 1.88 15.24 7.20
N LYS A 62 1.45 15.69 6.02
CA LYS A 62 1.50 17.10 5.62
C LYS A 62 0.51 17.96 6.37
N ILE A 63 -0.67 17.42 6.68
CA ILE A 63 -1.67 18.10 7.51
C ILE A 63 -1.17 18.21 8.95
N GLU A 64 -0.62 17.13 9.52
CA GLU A 64 -0.03 17.16 10.86
C GLU A 64 1.19 18.08 10.95
N ASN A 65 2.05 18.07 9.93
CA ASN A 65 3.25 18.89 9.87
C ASN A 65 3.43 19.50 8.46
N PRO A 66 3.17 20.81 8.28
CA PRO A 66 3.33 21.50 7.01
C PRO A 66 4.75 21.42 6.43
N TYR A 67 5.77 21.23 7.28
CA TYR A 67 7.18 21.12 6.88
C TYR A 67 7.59 19.69 6.52
N TYR A 68 6.70 18.71 6.63
CA TYR A 68 6.98 17.31 6.27
C TYR A 68 7.49 17.21 4.83
N LYS A 69 8.59 16.49 4.59
CA LYS A 69 9.12 16.26 3.24
C LYS A 69 8.81 14.84 2.81
N LEU A 70 8.33 14.65 1.58
CA LEU A 70 8.05 13.32 1.03
C LEU A 70 9.27 12.39 1.13
N GLY A 71 9.08 11.22 1.75
CA GLY A 71 10.12 10.22 1.97
C GLY A 71 11.06 10.53 3.14
N SER A 72 10.78 11.57 3.94
CA SER A 72 11.59 11.88 5.13
C SER A 72 11.35 10.92 6.28
N ASP A 73 10.14 10.39 6.41
CA ASP A 73 9.79 9.35 7.36
C ASP A 73 8.68 8.45 6.78
N PRO A 74 9.04 7.52 5.87
CA PRO A 74 8.05 6.70 5.18
C PRO A 74 7.41 5.63 6.07
N LYS A 75 8.04 5.29 7.20
CA LYS A 75 7.57 4.24 8.11
C LYS A 75 6.52 4.72 9.09
N ARG A 76 6.43 6.02 9.35
CA ARG A 76 5.34 6.57 10.16
C ARG A 76 4.01 6.39 9.44
N VAL A 77 3.05 5.81 10.15
CA VAL A 77 1.70 5.54 9.66
C VAL A 77 0.74 6.33 10.57
N PRO A 78 0.30 7.54 10.19
CA PRO A 78 -0.49 8.40 11.06
C PRO A 78 -1.81 7.79 11.53
N HIS A 79 -2.47 7.04 10.65
CA HIS A 79 -3.72 6.34 10.96
C HIS A 79 -3.51 5.02 11.74
N ASN A 80 -2.29 4.70 12.19
CA ASN A 80 -2.02 3.49 12.96
C ASN A 80 -2.67 3.52 14.35
N GLU A 81 -2.99 4.70 14.89
CA GLU A 81 -3.80 4.80 16.12
C GLU A 81 -5.21 4.21 15.93
N VAL A 82 -5.72 4.19 14.69
CA VAL A 82 -6.98 3.52 14.33
C VAL A 82 -6.79 2.00 14.24
N TYR A 83 -5.58 1.55 13.88
CA TYR A 83 -5.20 0.15 13.91
C TYR A 83 -4.72 -0.21 15.32
N PHE A 84 -5.65 -0.67 16.16
CA PHE A 84 -5.44 -1.08 17.56
C PHE A 84 -4.24 -2.02 17.85
N ASN A 85 -3.51 -2.51 16.84
CA ASN A 85 -2.41 -3.45 16.96
C ASN A 85 -1.36 -3.33 15.83
N GLU A 86 -0.06 -3.40 16.17
CA GLU A 86 1.08 -3.44 15.23
C GLU A 86 1.05 -4.62 14.25
N TYR A 87 0.41 -5.73 14.62
CA TYR A 87 0.25 -6.90 13.74
C TYR A 87 -0.75 -6.67 12.61
N THR A 88 -1.57 -5.60 12.67
CA THR A 88 -2.58 -5.30 11.65
C THR A 88 -1.96 -5.08 10.28
N LEU A 89 -0.81 -4.40 10.22
CA LEU A 89 -0.10 -4.16 8.97
C LEU A 89 0.40 -5.47 8.34
N THR A 90 0.96 -6.36 9.15
CA THR A 90 1.40 -7.68 8.71
C THR A 90 0.23 -8.54 8.26
N ALA A 91 -0.88 -8.55 9.01
CA ALA A 91 -2.09 -9.28 8.62
C ALA A 91 -2.66 -8.77 7.29
N LYS A 92 -2.74 -7.45 7.10
CA LYS A 92 -3.14 -6.83 5.82
C LYS A 92 -2.25 -7.28 4.67
N ALA A 93 -0.94 -7.24 4.87
CA ALA A 93 0.03 -7.69 3.87
C ALA A 93 -0.21 -9.16 3.47
N ILE A 94 -0.40 -10.04 4.45
CA ILE A 94 -0.70 -11.46 4.20
C ILE A 94 -2.02 -11.62 3.42
N ILE A 95 -3.09 -10.93 3.82
CA ILE A 95 -4.40 -11.02 3.16
C ILE A 95 -4.33 -10.55 1.70
N ILE A 96 -3.66 -9.42 1.43
CA ILE A 96 -3.49 -8.90 0.07
C ILE A 96 -2.66 -9.89 -0.77
N LEU A 97 -1.57 -10.44 -0.22
CA LEU A 97 -0.77 -11.45 -0.90
C LEU A 97 -1.59 -12.69 -1.25
N SER A 98 -2.31 -13.25 -0.28
CA SER A 98 -3.20 -14.39 -0.48
C SER A 98 -4.27 -14.09 -1.52
N THR A 99 -4.83 -12.87 -1.52
CA THR A 99 -5.81 -12.43 -2.52
C THR A 99 -5.23 -12.45 -3.92
N LEU A 100 -4.03 -11.91 -4.13
CA LEU A 100 -3.37 -11.92 -5.44
C LEU A 100 -3.05 -13.36 -5.90
N LEU A 101 -2.61 -14.23 -4.99
CA LEU A 101 -2.38 -15.65 -5.31
C LEU A 101 -3.67 -16.38 -5.71
N ILE A 102 -4.78 -16.13 -5.01
CA ILE A 102 -6.09 -16.68 -5.36
C ILE A 102 -6.55 -16.16 -6.73
N ILE A 103 -6.32 -14.87 -7.02
CA ILE A 103 -6.60 -14.29 -8.34
C ILE A 103 -5.81 -15.02 -9.43
N ILE A 104 -4.50 -15.24 -9.22
CA ILE A 104 -3.67 -15.98 -10.18
C ILE A 104 -4.22 -17.39 -10.41
N TYR A 105 -4.58 -18.09 -9.33
CA TYR A 105 -5.14 -19.44 -9.39
C TYR A 105 -6.48 -19.50 -10.13
N ARG A 106 -7.42 -18.58 -9.85
CA ARG A 106 -8.78 -18.62 -10.41
C ARG A 106 -8.93 -17.90 -11.76
N ALA A 107 -7.94 -17.11 -12.16
CA ALA A 107 -8.00 -16.33 -13.40
C ALA A 107 -7.99 -17.26 -14.63
N LYS A 108 -8.97 -17.05 -15.52
CA LYS A 108 -9.08 -17.78 -16.79
C LYS A 108 -8.11 -17.28 -17.87
N THR A 109 -7.61 -16.06 -17.72
CA THR A 109 -6.76 -15.40 -18.73
C THR A 109 -5.34 -15.17 -18.21
N LYS A 110 -4.34 -15.37 -19.06
CA LYS A 110 -2.93 -15.09 -18.75
C LYS A 110 -2.66 -13.62 -18.43
N THR A 111 -3.43 -12.70 -18.99
CA THR A 111 -3.31 -11.26 -18.69
C THR A 111 -3.51 -10.95 -17.21
N VAL A 112 -4.60 -11.44 -16.61
CA VAL A 112 -4.88 -11.23 -15.17
C VAL A 112 -3.81 -11.89 -14.31
N GLN A 113 -3.38 -13.11 -14.66
CA GLN A 113 -2.29 -13.79 -13.96
C GLN A 113 -0.99 -12.98 -14.01
N GLY A 114 -0.64 -12.44 -15.18
CA GLY A 114 0.54 -11.61 -15.39
C GLY A 114 0.50 -10.31 -14.60
N ILE A 115 -0.64 -9.60 -14.58
CA ILE A 115 -0.81 -8.36 -13.82
C ILE A 115 -0.68 -8.63 -12.31
N ALA A 116 -1.37 -9.64 -11.79
CA ALA A 116 -1.30 -10.00 -10.38
C ALA A 116 0.11 -10.47 -9.99
N GLY A 117 0.76 -11.29 -10.82
CA GLY A 117 2.14 -11.73 -10.60
C GLY A 117 3.13 -10.56 -10.60
N LEU A 118 2.99 -9.62 -11.54
CA LEU A 118 3.80 -8.41 -11.60
C LEU A 118 3.60 -7.54 -10.34
N ALA A 119 2.35 -7.40 -9.86
CA ALA A 119 2.06 -6.68 -8.63
C ALA A 119 2.79 -7.29 -7.42
N ILE A 120 2.78 -8.62 -7.27
CA ILE A 120 3.52 -9.34 -6.21
C ILE A 120 5.02 -9.07 -6.32
N VAL A 121 5.61 -9.27 -7.51
CA VAL A 121 7.06 -9.11 -7.73
C VAL A 121 7.51 -7.69 -7.41
N LEU A 122 6.78 -6.68 -7.91
CA LEU A 122 7.10 -5.28 -7.64
C LEU A 122 6.96 -4.96 -6.15
N TRP A 123 5.93 -5.46 -5.48
CA TRP A 123 5.74 -5.19 -4.07
C TRP A 123 6.85 -5.80 -3.20
N ILE A 124 7.28 -7.03 -3.50
CA ILE A 124 8.44 -7.67 -2.85
C ILE A 124 9.71 -6.85 -3.12
N TYR A 125 9.92 -6.45 -4.38
CA TYR A 125 11.06 -5.62 -4.76
C TYR A 125 11.13 -4.32 -3.95
N LEU A 126 10.02 -3.60 -3.83
CA LEU A 126 9.96 -2.32 -3.10
C LEU A 126 10.17 -2.51 -1.59
N THR A 127 9.58 -3.56 -1.02
CA THR A 127 9.62 -3.80 0.42
C THR A 127 11.03 -4.20 0.87
N TYR A 128 11.65 -5.15 0.17
CA TYR A 128 12.90 -5.79 0.62
C TYR A 128 14.15 -5.27 -0.09
N PHE A 129 14.10 -5.00 -1.39
CA PHE A 129 15.30 -4.71 -2.17
C PHE A 129 15.56 -3.22 -2.34
N HIS A 130 14.52 -2.44 -2.67
CA HIS A 130 14.67 -1.00 -2.93
C HIS A 130 15.20 -0.25 -1.69
N ASN A 131 14.66 -0.54 -0.52
CA ASN A 131 15.08 0.10 0.74
C ASN A 131 16.56 -0.14 1.04
N ASP A 132 17.06 -1.35 0.80
CA ASP A 132 18.45 -1.69 1.09
C ASP A 132 19.42 -1.14 0.05
N ILE A 133 19.03 -1.11 -1.24
CA ILE A 133 19.80 -0.43 -2.29
C ILE A 133 19.93 1.07 -1.96
N MET A 134 18.83 1.73 -1.61
CA MET A 134 18.83 3.17 -1.31
C MET A 134 19.65 3.51 -0.06
N LYS A 135 19.68 2.63 0.96
CA LYS A 135 20.57 2.79 2.12
C LYS A 135 22.04 2.69 1.73
N LYS A 136 22.39 1.75 0.84
CA LYS A 136 23.78 1.57 0.35
C LYS A 136 24.25 2.76 -0.47
N ILE A 137 23.41 3.28 -1.38
CA ILE A 137 23.73 4.47 -2.20
C ILE A 137 23.95 5.72 -1.33
N LYS A 138 23.22 5.87 -0.21
CA LYS A 138 23.37 7.02 0.71
C LYS A 138 24.56 6.91 1.66
N LYS A 139 25.19 5.74 1.79
CA LYS A 139 26.41 5.53 2.59
C LYS A 139 27.64 5.20 1.72
N PRO A 140 28.00 5.98 0.68
CA PRO A 140 29.10 5.56 -0.16
C PRO A 140 30.48 5.88 0.42
N ASN A 141 30.64 6.77 1.41
CA ASN A 141 31.95 7.10 1.99
C ASN A 141 31.85 7.66 3.42
N LEU A 142 31.93 6.80 4.43
CA LEU A 142 32.44 7.12 5.77
C LEU A 142 33.54 6.12 6.08
#